data_AF-A0A2I0MAU0-F1
#
_entry.id   AF-A0A2I0MAU0-F1
#
_cell.length_a   1.000
_cell.length_b   1.000
_cell.length_c   1.000
_cell.angle_alpha   90.00
_cell.angle_beta   90.00
_cell.angle_gamma   90.00
#
_symmetry.space_group_name_H-M   'P 1'
#
loop_
_entity.id
_entity.type
_entity.pdbx_description
1 polymer ?
#
loop_
_entity_poly.entity_id
_entity_poly.type
_entity_poly.pdbx_seq_one_letter_code
_entity_poly.pdbx_strand_id
1 'polypeptide(L)'
;MGEVGGHSESPFAAWLRLSASSIKKQQQDVLGFLEANKIEFEEKDIAANEENRKWMRENVPEDSRPASGNPLPPRLFNDSRYLGDYEAFFEARENNAVYAFLGLTAPPGSKEAEALAKQQA
;
A
#
# COMPACT_ATOMS: atom_id res chain seq x y z
N MET A 1 -20.69 -9.08 -43.67
CA MET A 1 -19.50 -9.83 -43.20
C MET A 1 -18.29 -8.93 -43.39
N GLY A 2 -17.37 -8.68 -42.45
CA GLY A 2 -17.12 -9.30 -41.17
C GLY A 2 -16.45 -8.33 -40.18
N GLU A 3 -16.75 -8.60 -38.91
CA GLU A 3 -15.93 -8.47 -37.70
C GLU A 3 -15.25 -7.14 -37.37
N VAL A 4 -15.92 -6.38 -36.50
CA VAL A 4 -15.28 -5.43 -35.59
C VAL A 4 -14.35 -6.21 -34.66
N GLY A 5 -13.05 -6.14 -34.91
CA GLY A 5 -12.03 -6.67 -34.01
C GLY A 5 -12.06 -5.91 -32.70
N GLY A 6 -12.82 -6.42 -31.72
CA GLY A 6 -12.72 -6.01 -30.33
C GLY A 6 -11.32 -6.34 -29.86
N HIS A 7 -10.49 -5.31 -29.71
CA HIS A 7 -9.19 -5.43 -29.07
C HIS A 7 -9.47 -5.78 -27.60
N SER A 8 -9.52 -7.08 -27.28
CA SER A 8 -9.53 -7.54 -25.91
C SER A 8 -8.20 -7.14 -25.30
N GLU A 9 -8.16 -5.96 -24.67
CA GLU A 9 -7.01 -5.54 -23.90
C GLU A 9 -6.71 -6.64 -22.88
N SER A 10 -5.54 -7.24 -23.04
CA SER A 10 -5.03 -8.24 -22.11
C SER A 10 -5.04 -7.64 -20.70
N PRO A 11 -5.60 -8.32 -19.69
CA PRO A 11 -5.56 -7.83 -18.31
C PRO A 11 -4.13 -7.67 -17.80
N PHE A 12 -3.11 -8.18 -18.52
CA PHE A 12 -1.69 -7.96 -18.27
C PHE A 12 -1.17 -6.57 -18.71
N ALA A 13 -1.88 -5.84 -19.58
CA ALA A 13 -1.45 -4.54 -20.09
C ALA A 13 -1.72 -3.37 -19.12
N ALA A 14 -2.77 -3.46 -18.29
CA ALA A 14 -3.10 -2.44 -17.29
C ALA A 14 -2.04 -2.29 -16.17
N TRP A 15 -1.18 -3.30 -15.99
CA TRP A 15 -0.13 -3.36 -14.97
C TRP A 15 1.01 -2.37 -15.18
N LEU A 16 1.16 -1.85 -16.40
CA LEU A 16 2.26 -0.99 -16.82
C LEU A 16 1.93 0.51 -16.78
N ARG A 17 0.71 0.90 -16.37
CA ARG A 17 0.30 2.32 -16.40
C ARG A 17 0.87 3.15 -15.24
N LEU A 18 1.23 2.51 -14.13
CA LEU A 18 2.27 3.04 -13.24
C LEU A 18 3.60 2.51 -13.78
N SER A 19 4.45 3.40 -14.30
CA SER A 19 5.80 2.99 -14.69
C SER A 19 6.44 2.24 -13.53
N ALA A 20 7.18 1.14 -13.78
CA ALA A 20 7.85 0.39 -12.72
C ALA A 20 8.71 1.30 -11.79
N SER A 21 9.19 2.43 -12.34
CA SER A 21 9.86 3.50 -11.60
C SER A 21 8.99 4.17 -10.53
N SER A 22 7.69 4.36 -10.78
CA SER A 22 6.74 4.91 -9.80
C SER A 22 6.49 3.95 -8.64
N ILE A 23 6.27 2.67 -8.94
CA ILE A 23 6.05 1.62 -7.93
C ILE A 23 7.26 1.51 -7.00
N LYS A 24 8.47 1.47 -7.57
CA LYS A 24 9.71 1.40 -6.78
C LYS A 24 9.86 2.61 -5.85
N LYS A 25 9.53 3.82 -6.32
CA LYS A 25 9.57 5.03 -5.48
C LYS A 25 8.58 4.97 -4.32
N GLN A 26 7.36 4.50 -4.57
CA GLN A 26 6.34 4.35 -3.52
C GLN A 26 6.77 3.34 -2.46
N GLN A 27 7.32 2.18 -2.88
CA GLN A 27 7.87 1.19 -1.95
C GLN A 27 9.00 1.81 -1.11
N GLN A 28 9.95 2.49 -1.74
CA GLN A 28 11.07 3.11 -1.03
C GLN A 28 10.65 4.23 -0.08
N ASP A 29 9.61 5.00 -0.41
CA ASP A 29 9.08 6.03 0.50
C ASP A 29 8.43 5.41 1.75
N VAL A 30 7.65 4.33 1.58
CA VAL A 30 7.08 3.57 2.71
C VAL A 30 8.20 2.99 3.57
N LEU A 31 9.16 2.27 2.98
CA LEU A 31 10.28 1.66 3.70
C LEU A 31 11.11 2.71 4.43
N GLY A 32 11.50 3.78 3.73
CA GLY A 32 12.29 4.86 4.32
C GLY A 32 11.58 5.56 5.47
N PHE A 33 10.24 5.69 5.41
CA PHE A 33 9.47 6.18 6.55
C PHE A 33 9.54 5.22 7.74
N LEU A 34 9.30 3.93 7.54
CA LEU A 34 9.31 2.94 8.62
C LEU A 34 10.69 2.87 9.29
N GLU A 35 11.76 2.85 8.49
CA GLU A 35 13.15 2.87 8.96
C GLU A 35 13.48 4.14 9.75
N ALA A 36 13.14 5.33 9.22
CA ALA A 36 13.42 6.61 9.88
C ALA A 36 12.71 6.73 11.24
N ASN A 37 11.54 6.13 11.36
CA ASN A 37 10.74 6.11 12.59
C ASN A 37 11.02 4.89 13.49
N LYS A 38 11.99 4.04 13.13
CA LYS A 38 12.37 2.82 13.87
C LYS A 38 11.18 1.88 14.11
N ILE A 39 10.28 1.80 13.15
CA ILE A 39 9.15 0.88 13.16
C ILE A 39 9.66 -0.46 12.62
N GLU A 40 9.41 -1.56 13.34
CA GLU A 40 9.77 -2.89 12.86
C GLU A 40 8.82 -3.32 11.74
N PHE A 41 9.37 -3.88 10.66
CA PHE A 41 8.60 -4.36 9.51
C PHE A 41 9.31 -5.53 8.83
N GLU A 42 8.58 -6.27 8.00
CA GLU A 42 9.12 -7.29 7.12
C GLU A 42 8.75 -6.97 5.66
N GLU A 43 9.73 -7.03 4.77
CA GLU A 43 9.49 -6.95 3.33
C GLU A 43 9.12 -8.33 2.77
N LYS A 44 7.89 -8.46 2.27
CA LYS A 44 7.47 -9.64 1.51
C LYS A 44 7.67 -9.36 0.02
N ASP A 45 8.79 -9.79 -0.55
CA ASP A 45 9.00 -9.68 -2.00
C ASP A 45 7.97 -10.52 -2.76
N ILE A 46 7.24 -9.90 -3.69
CA ILE A 46 6.23 -10.55 -4.55
C ILE A 46 6.74 -10.74 -5.99
N ALA A 47 7.90 -10.17 -6.33
CA ALA A 47 8.48 -10.26 -7.66
C ALA A 47 9.12 -11.64 -7.87
N ALA A 48 9.96 -12.07 -6.91
CA ALA A 48 10.62 -13.37 -6.97
C ALA A 48 9.89 -14.49 -6.21
N ASN A 49 8.99 -14.17 -5.27
CA ASN A 49 8.25 -15.17 -4.49
C ASN A 49 6.77 -15.23 -4.88
N GLU A 50 6.37 -16.35 -5.46
CA GLU A 50 5.01 -16.59 -5.91
C GLU A 50 3.99 -16.74 -4.76
N GLU A 51 4.39 -17.32 -3.63
CA GLU A 51 3.54 -17.48 -2.46
C GLU A 51 3.14 -16.12 -1.90
N ASN A 52 4.11 -15.22 -1.70
CA ASN A 52 3.86 -13.85 -1.28
C ASN A 52 2.95 -13.11 -2.27
N ARG A 53 3.19 -13.29 -3.57
CA ARG A 53 2.39 -12.67 -4.63
C ARG A 53 0.94 -13.16 -4.62
N LYS A 54 0.72 -14.46 -4.43
CA LYS A 54 -0.61 -15.06 -4.34
C LYS A 54 -1.30 -14.58 -3.06
N TRP A 55 -0.62 -14.67 -1.92
CA TRP A 55 -1.12 -14.24 -0.63
C TRP A 55 -1.56 -12.77 -0.63
N MET A 56 -0.73 -11.87 -1.18
CA MET A 56 -1.08 -10.44 -1.29
C MET A 56 -2.38 -10.24 -2.07
N ARG A 57 -2.55 -10.93 -3.21
CA ARG A 57 -3.76 -10.78 -4.04
C ARG A 57 -5.02 -11.31 -3.35
N GLU A 58 -4.89 -12.40 -2.60
CA GLU A 58 -6.01 -13.01 -1.88
C GLU A 58 -6.43 -12.19 -0.66
N ASN A 59 -5.48 -11.54 0.04
CA ASN A 59 -5.74 -10.81 1.28
C ASN A 59 -6.02 -9.30 1.09
N VAL A 60 -5.85 -8.75 -0.12
CA VAL A 60 -6.37 -7.42 -0.45
C VAL A 60 -7.91 -7.49 -0.59
N PRO A 61 -8.68 -6.72 0.19
CA PRO A 61 -10.14 -6.65 0.11
C PRO A 61 -10.63 -6.24 -1.27
N GLU A 62 -11.79 -6.75 -1.69
CA GLU A 62 -12.34 -6.52 -3.01
C GLU A 62 -12.55 -5.01 -3.30
N ASP A 63 -13.05 -4.26 -2.33
CA ASP A 63 -13.27 -2.81 -2.43
C ASP A 63 -11.96 -2.00 -2.56
N SER A 64 -10.82 -2.60 -2.22
CA SER A 64 -9.48 -2.00 -2.36
C SER A 64 -8.71 -2.52 -3.57
N ARG A 65 -9.33 -3.36 -4.41
CA ARG A 65 -8.73 -3.81 -5.66
C ARG A 65 -8.94 -2.77 -6.76
N PRO A 66 -8.00 -2.66 -7.71
CA PRO A 66 -8.20 -1.79 -8.86
C PRO A 66 -9.37 -2.29 -9.72
N ALA A 67 -10.06 -1.38 -10.42
CA ALA A 67 -11.17 -1.70 -11.31
C ALA A 67 -10.78 -2.66 -12.46
N SER A 68 -9.47 -2.76 -12.78
CA SER A 68 -8.92 -3.71 -13.74
C SER A 68 -7.49 -4.09 -13.34
N GLY A 69 -7.13 -5.36 -13.52
CA GLY A 69 -5.84 -5.93 -13.12
C GLY A 69 -5.82 -6.38 -11.66
N ASN A 70 -4.63 -6.73 -11.15
CA ASN A 70 -4.48 -7.13 -9.74
C ASN A 70 -3.86 -5.99 -8.93
N PRO A 71 -4.00 -6.00 -7.59
CA PRO A 71 -3.35 -5.03 -6.72
C PRO A 71 -1.84 -4.95 -6.96
N LEU A 72 -1.33 -3.72 -7.02
CA LEU A 72 0.08 -3.39 -7.20
C LEU A 72 0.72 -3.01 -5.85
N PRO A 73 2.00 -3.35 -5.59
CA PRO A 73 2.69 -2.92 -4.39
C PRO A 73 2.96 -1.40 -4.41
N PRO A 74 3.19 -0.77 -3.24
CA PRO A 74 3.16 -1.37 -1.91
C PRO A 74 1.72 -1.65 -1.43
N ARG A 75 1.56 -2.73 -0.65
CA ARG A 75 0.34 -3.07 0.09
C ARG A 75 0.75 -3.33 1.52
N LEU A 76 0.21 -2.56 2.46
CA LEU A 76 0.59 -2.61 3.85
C LEU A 76 -0.37 -3.51 4.62
N PHE A 77 0.21 -4.37 5.44
CA PHE A 77 -0.49 -5.28 6.32
C PHE A 77 0.11 -5.17 7.71
N ASN A 78 -0.73 -5.29 8.73
CA ASN A 78 -0.30 -5.59 10.08
C ASN A 78 -0.73 -7.03 10.38
N ASP A 79 0.25 -7.93 10.44
CA ASP A 79 0.05 -9.37 10.37
C ASP A 79 -0.82 -9.78 9.16
N SER A 80 -2.04 -10.27 9.40
CA SER A 80 -3.00 -10.65 8.34
C SER A 80 -4.04 -9.56 8.04
N ARG A 81 -4.01 -8.43 8.75
CA ARG A 81 -4.96 -7.34 8.55
C ARG A 81 -4.46 -6.41 7.46
N TYR A 82 -5.24 -6.26 6.40
CA TYR A 82 -4.98 -5.22 5.39
C TYR A 82 -5.17 -3.83 6.01
N LEU A 83 -4.16 -2.97 5.84
CA LEU A 83 -4.19 -1.58 6.30
C LEU A 83 -4.54 -0.63 5.16
N GLY A 84 -3.94 -0.85 3.99
CA GLY A 84 -4.12 0.02 2.84
C GLY A 84 -3.01 -0.12 1.82
N ASP A 85 -3.03 0.76 0.82
CA ASP A 85 -1.98 0.91 -0.17
C ASP A 85 -1.20 2.20 0.02
N TYR A 86 -0.43 2.57 -0.99
CA TYR A 86 0.37 3.79 -0.94
C TYR A 86 -0.49 5.05 -0.74
N GLU A 87 -1.67 5.14 -1.36
CA GLU A 87 -2.52 6.33 -1.25
C GLU A 87 -3.06 6.47 0.17
N ALA A 88 -3.52 5.38 0.77
CA ALA A 88 -3.95 5.37 2.16
C ALA A 88 -2.81 5.71 3.14
N PHE A 89 -1.61 5.18 2.90
CA PHE A 89 -0.42 5.52 3.69
C PHE A 89 -0.05 7.01 3.55
N PHE A 90 -0.11 7.54 2.33
CA PHE A 90 0.18 8.94 2.04
C PHE A 90 -0.83 9.87 2.72
N GLU A 91 -2.13 9.57 2.62
CA GLU A 91 -3.19 10.30 3.32
C GLU A 91 -2.97 10.28 4.85
N ALA A 92 -2.64 9.11 5.43
CA ALA A 92 -2.30 9.01 6.84
C ALA A 92 -1.08 9.89 7.20
N ARG A 93 -0.08 9.97 6.32
CA ARG A 93 1.10 10.82 6.50
C ARG A 93 0.76 12.31 6.47
N GLU A 94 -0.07 12.75 5.52
CA GLU A 94 -0.52 14.16 5.45
C GLU A 94 -1.32 14.57 6.69
N ASN A 95 -2.09 13.64 7.25
CA ASN A 95 -2.90 13.85 8.45
C ASN A 95 -2.13 13.64 9.77
N ASN A 96 -0.84 13.32 9.74
CA ASN A 96 -0.05 12.93 10.91
C ASN A 96 -0.73 11.80 11.73
N ALA A 97 -1.22 10.79 11.04
CA ALA A 97 -1.97 9.65 11.58
C ALA A 97 -1.37 8.30 11.13
N VAL A 98 -0.07 8.25 10.83
CA VAL A 98 0.59 7.05 10.29
C VAL A 98 0.67 5.96 11.34
N TYR A 99 0.92 6.27 12.61
CA TYR A 99 0.96 5.23 13.64
C TYR A 99 -0.42 4.61 13.83
N ALA A 100 -1.47 5.42 13.90
CA ALA A 100 -2.85 4.94 13.90
C ALA A 100 -3.19 4.09 12.67
N PHE A 101 -2.78 4.52 11.47
CA PHE A 101 -2.94 3.74 10.23
C PHE A 101 -2.24 2.38 10.30
N LEU A 102 -1.04 2.32 10.87
CA LEU A 102 -0.29 1.09 11.08
C LEU A 102 -0.86 0.22 12.23
N GLY A 103 -1.86 0.71 12.96
CA GLY A 103 -2.40 0.04 14.15
C GLY A 103 -1.45 0.09 15.35
N LEU A 104 -0.57 1.10 15.40
CA LEU A 104 0.44 1.30 16.43
C LEU A 104 0.10 2.51 17.29
N THR A 105 0.63 2.52 18.52
CA THR A 105 0.57 3.71 19.38
C THR A 105 1.65 4.69 18.97
N ALA A 106 1.26 5.93 18.66
CA ALA A 106 2.21 6.99 18.36
C ALA A 106 3.15 7.23 19.56
N PRO A 107 4.48 7.31 19.34
CA PRO A 107 5.42 7.50 20.43
C PRO A 107 5.26 8.90 21.06
N PRO A 108 5.50 9.04 22.37
CA PRO A 108 5.40 10.33 23.06
C PRO A 108 6.38 11.35 22.45
N GLY A 109 5.90 12.57 22.21
CA GLY A 109 6.66 13.63 21.55
C GLY A 109 6.68 13.56 20.02
N SER A 110 6.01 12.58 19.41
CA SER A 110 5.70 12.65 17.98
C SER A 110 4.58 13.65 17.69
N LYS A 111 4.59 14.21 16.47
CA LYS A 111 3.53 15.13 16.01
C LYS A 111 2.13 14.54 16.14
N GLU A 112 1.99 13.24 15.90
CA GLU A 112 0.72 12.52 16.02
C GLU A 112 0.26 12.43 17.48
N ALA A 113 1.15 12.05 18.41
CA ALA A 113 0.82 12.00 19.84
C ALA A 113 0.43 13.39 20.38
N GLU A 114 1.13 14.45 19.95
CA GLU A 114 0.80 15.82 20.31
C GLU A 114 -0.56 16.28 19.75
N ALA A 115 -0.89 15.89 18.52
CA ALA A 115 -2.18 16.21 17.89
C ALA A 115 -3.34 15.53 18.61
N LEU A 116 -3.19 14.24 18.97
CA LEU A 116 -4.19 13.48 19.71
C LEU A 116 -4.45 14.08 21.10
N ALA A 117 -3.38 14.45 21.81
CA ALA A 117 -3.49 15.06 23.13
C ALA A 117 -4.26 16.41 23.09
N LYS A 118 -4.13 17.18 22.01
CA LYS A 118 -4.85 18.46 21.83
C LYS A 118 -6.33 18.29 21.50
N GLN A 119 -6.72 17.19 20.87
CA GLN A 119 -8.13 16.92 20.52
C GLN A 119 -8.96 16.41 21.71
N GLN A 120 -8.29 15.83 22.71
CA GLN A 120 -8.92 15.27 23.91
C GLN A 120 -8.94 16.25 25.11
N ALA A 121 -8.34 17.43 24.94
CA ALA A 121 -8.29 18.51 25.93
C ALA A 121 -9.36 19.56 25.65
#